data_AF-A0A951EIF3-F1
#
_entry.id   AF-A0A951EIF3-F1
#
_cell.length_a   1.000
_cell.length_b   1.000
_cell.length_c   1.000
_cell.angle_alpha   90.00
_cell.angle_beta   90.00
_cell.angle_gamma   90.00
#
_symmetry.space_group_name_H-M   'P 1'
#
loop_
_entity.id
_entity.type
_entity.pdbx_description
1 polymer ?
#
loop_
_entity_poly.entity_id
_entity_poly.type
_entity_poly.pdbx_seq_one_letter_code
_entity_poly.pdbx_strand_id
1 'polypeptide(L)'
;MYPRFAQARLEQALADTRVVLLAGPRQAGKTTLARSLADERRAFYNLDNATTLDAASRDPAGFVRNLDHAIIDEVQRAPGLLLAIKESVDADPRPGRFLLTGSANLITLPRVADSLAGRMETVQLLPLAQSEIVSETPPSFLEAAFRGEPPRVARELFGGALVEAVLSGGYPEALVRKAWARRQDWYLEYVDAIV
;
A
#
# COMPACT_ATOMS: atom_id res chain seq x y z
N MET A 1 7.14 7.88 -13.07
CA MET A 1 6.53 7.16 -11.93
C MET A 1 7.64 6.94 -10.92
N TYR A 2 7.42 7.23 -9.64
CA TYR A 2 8.47 7.05 -8.62
C TYR A 2 8.64 5.56 -8.28
N PRO A 3 9.87 5.07 -8.05
CA PRO A 3 10.07 3.72 -7.53
C PRO A 3 9.44 3.60 -6.15
N ARG A 4 8.88 2.43 -5.83
CA ARG A 4 8.36 2.13 -4.49
C ARG A 4 9.22 1.07 -3.83
N PHE A 5 10.06 1.45 -2.87
CA PHE A 5 10.96 0.47 -2.24
C PHE A 5 10.21 -0.58 -1.40
N ALA A 6 8.99 -0.26 -0.96
CA ALA A 6 8.08 -1.22 -0.35
C ALA A 6 7.68 -2.38 -1.28
N GLN A 7 7.84 -2.23 -2.60
CA GLN A 7 7.52 -3.28 -3.58
C GLN A 7 8.33 -4.56 -3.33
N ALA A 8 9.63 -4.44 -3.04
CA ALA A 8 10.47 -5.62 -2.79
C ALA A 8 9.96 -6.42 -1.58
N ARG A 9 9.58 -5.74 -0.50
CA ARG A 9 8.98 -6.38 0.68
C ARG A 9 7.61 -6.97 0.37
N LEU A 10 6.82 -6.30 -0.46
CA LEU A 10 5.51 -6.77 -0.90
C LEU A 10 5.61 -8.05 -1.72
N GLU A 11 6.57 -8.12 -2.64
CA GLU A 11 6.85 -9.32 -3.45
C GLU A 11 7.35 -10.48 -2.59
N GLN A 12 8.23 -10.21 -1.61
CA GLN A 12 8.68 -11.20 -0.63
C GLN A 12 7.50 -11.77 0.17
N ALA A 13 6.65 -10.92 0.74
CA ALA A 13 5.47 -11.36 1.49
C ALA A 13 4.49 -12.14 0.61
N LEU A 14 4.33 -11.75 -0.67
CA LEU A 14 3.49 -12.50 -1.62
C LEU A 14 4.08 -13.89 -1.97
N ALA A 15 5.37 -14.11 -1.75
CA ALA A 15 6.02 -15.39 -2.02
C ALA A 15 5.87 -16.41 -0.89
N ASP A 16 5.59 -15.98 0.35
CA ASP A 16 5.50 -16.88 1.52
C ASP A 16 4.21 -16.76 2.34
N THR A 17 3.42 -15.71 2.12
CA THR A 17 2.21 -15.42 2.90
C THR A 17 0.95 -15.49 2.02
N ARG A 18 -0.09 -16.16 2.52
CA ARG A 18 -1.34 -16.44 1.76
C ARG A 18 -2.08 -15.17 1.34
N VAL A 19 -2.16 -14.21 2.26
CA VAL A 19 -2.82 -12.91 2.05
C VAL A 19 -1.85 -11.81 2.42
N VAL A 20 -1.69 -10.80 1.57
CA VAL A 20 -0.89 -9.62 1.91
C VAL A 20 -1.77 -8.39 1.85
N LEU A 21 -1.76 -7.60 2.92
CA LEU A 21 -2.47 -6.32 2.97
C LEU A 21 -1.47 -5.18 2.78
N LEU A 22 -1.63 -4.44 1.69
CA LEU A 22 -0.97 -3.16 1.45
C LEU A 22 -1.76 -2.04 2.13
N ALA A 23 -1.35 -1.66 3.34
CA ALA A 23 -2.03 -0.67 4.17
C ALA A 23 -1.31 0.68 4.15
N GLY A 24 -2.06 1.77 4.28
CA GLY A 24 -1.46 3.10 4.39
C GLY A 24 -2.46 4.25 4.24
N PRO A 25 -1.99 5.50 4.40
CA PRO A 25 -2.86 6.67 4.27
C PRO A 25 -3.52 6.76 2.88
N ARG A 26 -4.64 7.49 2.81
CA ARG A 26 -5.25 7.87 1.53
C ARG A 26 -4.23 8.65 0.70
N GLN A 27 -4.24 8.47 -0.62
CA GLN A 27 -3.33 9.12 -1.58
C GLN A 27 -1.83 8.78 -1.45
N ALA A 28 -1.46 7.75 -0.66
CA ALA A 28 -0.08 7.27 -0.60
C ALA A 28 0.40 6.46 -1.83
N GLY A 29 -0.46 6.22 -2.83
CA GLY A 29 -0.12 5.45 -4.04
C GLY A 29 -0.33 3.93 -3.94
N LYS A 30 -1.17 3.46 -3.02
CA LYS A 30 -1.47 2.03 -2.81
C LYS A 30 -2.06 1.35 -4.05
N THR A 31 -3.16 1.90 -4.58
CA THR A 31 -3.80 1.42 -5.82
C THR A 31 -2.83 1.35 -6.98
N THR A 32 -1.94 2.35 -7.13
CA THR A 32 -0.95 2.38 -8.21
C THR A 32 0.06 1.23 -8.08
N LEU A 33 0.61 1.01 -6.88
CA LEU A 33 1.55 -0.09 -6.62
C LEU A 33 0.87 -1.46 -6.72
N ALA A 34 -0.34 -1.62 -6.20
CA ALA A 34 -1.08 -2.87 -6.30
C ALA A 34 -1.40 -3.19 -7.77
N ARG A 35 -1.85 -2.20 -8.54
CA ARG A 35 -2.15 -2.36 -9.97
C ARG A 35 -0.92 -2.70 -10.80
N SER A 36 0.29 -2.21 -10.46
CA SER A 36 1.50 -2.59 -11.18
C SER A 36 1.91 -4.05 -10.98
N LEU A 37 1.35 -4.73 -9.98
CA LEU A 37 1.54 -6.17 -9.73
C LEU A 37 0.42 -7.04 -10.32
N ALA A 38 -0.53 -6.44 -11.05
CA ALA A 38 -1.56 -7.18 -11.76
C ALA A 38 -0.98 -7.79 -13.05
N ASP A 39 -1.36 -9.03 -13.32
CA ASP A 39 -0.96 -9.77 -14.52
C ASP A 39 -2.11 -10.70 -14.96
N GLU A 40 -1.87 -11.56 -15.96
CA GLU A 40 -2.86 -12.51 -16.46
C GLU A 40 -3.35 -13.51 -15.39
N ARG A 41 -2.53 -13.80 -14.37
CA ARG A 41 -2.84 -14.73 -13.28
C ARG A 41 -3.44 -14.03 -12.06
N ARG A 42 -3.16 -12.73 -11.89
CA ARG A 42 -3.58 -11.92 -10.76
C ARG A 42 -4.43 -10.74 -11.24
N ALA A 43 -5.73 -11.00 -11.38
CA ALA A 43 -6.69 -9.99 -11.81
C ALA A 43 -6.90 -8.89 -10.75
N PHE A 44 -7.14 -7.66 -11.20
CA PHE A 44 -7.36 -6.49 -10.35
C PHE A 44 -8.86 -6.16 -10.22
N TYR A 45 -9.35 -6.15 -8.98
CA TYR A 45 -10.73 -5.82 -8.64
C TYR A 45 -10.77 -4.52 -7.82
N ASN A 46 -11.40 -3.48 -8.36
CA ASN A 46 -11.57 -2.23 -7.64
C ASN A 46 -12.90 -2.23 -6.89
N LEU A 47 -12.88 -2.30 -5.56
CA LEU A 47 -14.13 -2.16 -4.81
C LEU A 47 -14.67 -0.74 -4.83
N ASP A 48 -13.95 0.27 -5.35
CA ASP A 48 -14.52 1.58 -5.65
C ASP A 48 -15.59 1.57 -6.75
N ASN A 49 -15.53 0.58 -7.65
CA ASN A 49 -16.54 0.36 -8.67
C ASN A 49 -17.84 -0.20 -8.07
N ALA A 50 -18.98 0.43 -8.36
CA ALA A 50 -20.27 0.05 -7.80
C ALA A 50 -20.66 -1.41 -8.12
N THR A 51 -20.42 -1.87 -9.34
CA THR A 51 -20.74 -3.24 -9.77
C THR A 51 -19.86 -4.27 -9.07
N THR A 52 -18.55 -3.99 -8.97
CA THR A 52 -17.61 -4.89 -8.26
C THR A 52 -17.92 -4.94 -6.76
N LEU A 53 -18.19 -3.80 -6.13
CA LEU A 53 -18.59 -3.72 -4.73
C LEU A 53 -19.85 -4.52 -4.46
N ASP A 54 -20.86 -4.34 -5.31
CA ASP A 54 -22.15 -4.98 -5.18
C ASP A 54 -22.03 -6.51 -5.31
N ALA A 55 -21.27 -7.00 -6.28
CA ALA A 55 -20.98 -8.43 -6.40
C ALA A 55 -20.27 -8.99 -5.15
N ALA A 56 -19.23 -8.30 -4.68
CA ALA A 56 -18.48 -8.69 -3.49
C ALA A 56 -19.31 -8.62 -2.19
N SER A 57 -20.31 -7.74 -2.13
CA SER A 57 -21.14 -7.52 -0.93
C SER A 57 -22.34 -8.46 -0.86
N ARG A 58 -22.96 -8.79 -2.01
CA ARG A 58 -24.14 -9.68 -2.05
C ARG A 58 -23.77 -11.15 -1.87
N ASP A 59 -22.71 -11.61 -2.51
CA ASP A 59 -22.23 -12.99 -2.39
C ASP A 59 -20.69 -13.03 -2.28
N PRO A 60 -20.14 -12.72 -1.09
CA PRO A 60 -18.70 -12.72 -0.87
C PRO A 60 -18.03 -14.07 -1.19
N ALA A 61 -18.70 -15.17 -0.85
CA ALA A 61 -18.19 -16.52 -1.10
C ALA A 61 -18.17 -16.83 -2.60
N GLY A 62 -19.24 -16.48 -3.33
CA GLY A 62 -19.29 -16.60 -4.79
C GLY A 62 -18.27 -15.73 -5.50
N PHE A 63 -18.04 -14.50 -5.00
CA PHE A 63 -17.02 -13.59 -5.54
C PHE A 63 -15.61 -14.20 -5.48
N VAL A 64 -15.27 -14.85 -4.36
CA VAL A 64 -13.93 -15.42 -4.14
C VAL A 64 -13.75 -16.81 -4.77
N ARG A 65 -14.84 -17.57 -4.98
CA ARG A 65 -14.82 -19.00 -5.34
C ARG A 65 -13.90 -19.37 -6.50
N ASN A 66 -13.83 -18.52 -7.53
CA ASN A 66 -13.07 -18.78 -8.75
C ASN A 66 -11.78 -17.95 -8.85
N LEU A 67 -11.41 -17.23 -7.78
CA LEU A 67 -10.18 -16.46 -7.74
C LEU A 67 -9.02 -17.36 -7.32
N ASP A 68 -8.07 -17.57 -8.23
CA ASP A 68 -6.81 -18.23 -7.91
C ASP A 68 -5.87 -17.26 -7.19
N HIS A 69 -5.37 -16.26 -7.93
CA HIS A 69 -4.67 -15.09 -7.40
C HIS A 69 -5.44 -13.82 -7.75
N ALA A 70 -5.60 -12.88 -6.81
CA ALA A 70 -6.32 -11.65 -7.07
C ALA A 70 -5.79 -10.45 -6.28
N ILE A 71 -5.94 -9.26 -6.86
CA ILE A 71 -5.78 -7.98 -6.18
C ILE A 71 -7.16 -7.41 -5.91
N ILE A 72 -7.43 -7.07 -4.65
CA ILE A 72 -8.70 -6.46 -4.23
C ILE A 72 -8.39 -5.11 -3.60
N ASP A 73 -8.72 -4.05 -4.34
CA ASP A 73 -8.46 -2.67 -3.93
C ASP A 73 -9.58 -2.17 -3.01
N GLU A 74 -9.21 -1.42 -1.97
CA GLU A 74 -10.12 -0.79 -1.00
C GLU A 74 -11.04 -1.81 -0.28
N VAL A 75 -10.47 -2.92 0.20
CA VAL A 75 -11.21 -4.05 0.81
C VAL A 75 -12.09 -3.63 1.99
N GLN A 76 -11.79 -2.52 2.68
CA GLN A 76 -12.65 -1.99 3.74
C GLN A 76 -14.06 -1.62 3.28
N ARG A 77 -14.29 -1.48 1.97
CA ARG A 77 -15.63 -1.24 1.40
C ARG A 77 -16.54 -2.46 1.51
N ALA A 78 -15.98 -3.67 1.53
CA ALA A 78 -16.72 -4.92 1.69
C ALA A 78 -16.11 -5.80 2.80
N PRO A 79 -16.27 -5.44 4.10
CA PRO A 79 -15.66 -6.18 5.20
C PRO A 79 -16.07 -7.66 5.28
N GLY A 80 -17.27 -8.01 4.80
CA GLY A 80 -17.75 -9.40 4.74
C GLY A 80 -16.90 -10.30 3.84
N LEU A 81 -16.15 -9.71 2.90
CA LEU A 81 -15.26 -10.44 1.98
C LEU A 81 -14.09 -11.12 2.70
N LEU A 82 -13.69 -10.60 3.87
CA LEU A 82 -12.57 -11.14 4.63
C LEU A 82 -12.82 -12.56 5.15
N LEU A 83 -14.07 -12.87 5.49
CA LEU A 83 -14.47 -14.22 5.90
C LEU A 83 -14.42 -15.20 4.72
N ALA A 84 -14.88 -14.79 3.55
CA ALA A 84 -14.80 -15.62 2.34
C ALA A 84 -13.34 -15.85 1.89
N ILE A 85 -12.50 -14.81 1.98
CA ILE A 85 -11.06 -14.93 1.72
C ILE A 85 -10.41 -15.91 2.71
N LYS A 86 -10.74 -15.81 4.00
CA LYS A 86 -10.26 -16.74 5.04
C LYS A 86 -10.57 -18.19 4.66
N GLU A 87 -11.83 -18.49 4.37
CA GLU A 87 -12.26 -19.85 3.98
C GLU A 87 -11.49 -20.34 2.74
N SER A 88 -11.33 -19.47 1.73
CA SER A 88 -10.59 -19.79 0.51
C SER A 88 -9.12 -20.14 0.79
N VAL A 89 -8.39 -19.34 1.57
CA VAL A 89 -6.96 -19.59 1.88
C VAL A 89 -6.74 -20.67 2.95
N ASP A 90 -7.79 -21.08 3.65
CA ASP A 90 -7.76 -22.28 4.50
C ASP A 90 -7.89 -23.56 3.68
N ALA A 91 -8.71 -23.54 2.62
CA ALA A 91 -8.84 -24.67 1.70
C ALA A 91 -7.61 -24.85 0.79
N ASP A 92 -6.98 -23.75 0.38
CA ASP A 92 -5.75 -23.75 -0.42
C ASP A 92 -4.73 -22.77 0.18
N PRO A 93 -3.72 -23.28 0.92
CA PRO A 93 -2.79 -22.50 1.71
C PRO A 93 -1.58 -21.99 0.91
N ARG A 94 -1.62 -22.03 -0.43
CA ARG A 94 -0.56 -21.46 -1.26
C ARG A 94 -0.34 -19.96 -0.95
N PRO A 95 0.91 -19.49 -1.03
CA PRO A 95 1.22 -18.08 -0.81
C PRO A 95 0.71 -17.19 -1.95
N GLY A 96 0.53 -15.90 -1.67
CA GLY A 96 0.30 -14.86 -2.67
C GLY A 96 -1.10 -14.82 -3.28
N ARG A 97 -2.04 -15.63 -2.76
CA ARG A 97 -3.40 -15.77 -3.31
C ARG A 97 -4.17 -14.45 -3.33
N PHE A 98 -4.03 -13.63 -2.31
CA PHE A 98 -4.73 -12.34 -2.28
C PHE A 98 -3.80 -11.19 -1.90
N LEU A 99 -3.73 -10.18 -2.77
CA LEU A 99 -3.20 -8.86 -2.44
C LEU A 99 -4.36 -7.92 -2.16
N LEU A 100 -4.51 -7.50 -0.92
CA LEU A 100 -5.53 -6.55 -0.50
C LEU A 100 -4.93 -5.15 -0.39
N THR A 101 -5.69 -4.12 -0.70
CA THR A 101 -5.35 -2.77 -0.28
C THR A 101 -6.41 -2.22 0.66
N GLY A 102 -6.01 -1.29 1.51
CA GLY A 102 -6.95 -0.54 2.31
C GLY A 102 -6.32 0.59 3.10
N SER A 103 -7.17 1.41 3.71
CA SER A 103 -6.71 2.45 4.63
C SER A 103 -6.01 1.87 5.86
N ALA A 104 -5.13 2.64 6.49
CA ALA A 104 -4.43 2.22 7.71
C ALA A 104 -5.36 1.75 8.84
N ASN A 105 -6.58 2.29 8.92
CA ASN A 105 -7.55 1.94 9.95
C ASN A 105 -8.17 0.55 9.76
N LEU A 106 -8.02 -0.08 8.59
CA LEU A 106 -8.59 -1.40 8.33
C LEU A 106 -8.09 -2.45 9.35
N ILE A 107 -6.81 -2.39 9.73
CA ILE A 107 -6.21 -3.35 10.66
C ILE A 107 -6.78 -3.20 12.08
N THR A 108 -7.23 -1.99 12.44
CA THR A 108 -7.84 -1.72 13.75
C THR A 108 -9.28 -2.22 13.87
N LEU A 109 -9.89 -2.70 12.78
CA LEU A 109 -11.22 -3.29 12.85
C LEU A 109 -11.13 -4.69 13.46
N PRO A 110 -11.80 -4.97 14.59
CA PRO A 110 -11.73 -6.28 15.26
C PRO A 110 -12.05 -7.46 14.33
N ARG A 111 -13.02 -7.28 13.43
CA ARG A 111 -13.41 -8.30 12.43
C ARG A 111 -12.28 -8.68 11.47
N VAL A 112 -11.37 -7.76 11.15
CA VAL A 112 -10.24 -8.02 10.24
C VAL A 112 -9.18 -8.85 10.95
N ALA A 113 -8.82 -8.45 12.17
CA ALA A 113 -7.82 -9.13 12.98
C ALA A 113 -8.22 -10.59 13.26
N ASP A 114 -9.47 -10.84 13.66
CA ASP A 114 -9.94 -12.19 13.97
C ASP A 114 -10.10 -13.09 12.73
N SER A 115 -10.44 -12.51 11.59
CA SER A 115 -10.70 -13.31 10.37
C SER A 115 -9.41 -13.81 9.72
N LEU A 116 -8.34 -13.02 9.72
CA LEU A 116 -7.13 -13.30 8.95
C LEU A 116 -5.86 -13.49 9.80
N ALA A 117 -5.99 -13.57 11.13
CA ALA A 117 -4.88 -13.87 12.02
C ALA A 117 -4.09 -15.12 11.58
N GLY A 118 -2.76 -14.99 11.52
CA GLY A 118 -1.82 -16.05 11.14
C GLY A 118 -1.82 -16.42 9.65
N ARG A 119 -2.62 -15.76 8.81
CA ARG A 119 -2.71 -16.00 7.36
C ARG A 119 -2.31 -14.78 6.52
N MET A 120 -2.27 -13.62 7.16
CA MET A 120 -2.06 -12.35 6.51
C MET A 120 -0.84 -11.62 7.09
N GLU A 121 -0.03 -11.06 6.20
CA GLU A 121 1.00 -10.07 6.53
C GLU A 121 0.52 -8.69 6.08
N THR A 122 0.87 -7.66 6.85
CA THR A 122 0.66 -6.27 6.44
C THR A 122 1.97 -5.65 5.97
N VAL A 123 1.96 -5.10 4.76
CA VAL A 123 3.01 -4.22 4.26
C VAL A 123 2.50 -2.79 4.30
N GLN A 124 3.17 -1.94 5.07
CA GLN A 124 2.79 -0.53 5.19
C GLN A 124 3.40 0.30 4.05
N LEU A 125 2.56 1.06 3.35
CA LEU A 125 2.95 2.01 2.33
C LEU A 125 2.70 3.45 2.79
N LEU A 126 3.76 4.13 3.18
CA LEU A 126 3.74 5.55 3.53
C LEU A 126 3.82 6.43 2.27
N PRO A 127 3.65 7.76 2.40
CA PRO A 127 4.03 8.69 1.34
C PRO A 127 5.51 8.51 0.95
N LEU A 128 5.89 9.00 -0.22
CA LEU A 128 7.23 8.82 -0.79
C LEU A 128 8.31 9.31 0.18
N ALA A 129 9.29 8.45 0.42
CA ALA A 129 10.51 8.84 1.10
C ALA A 129 11.35 9.77 0.20
N GLN A 130 12.19 10.61 0.80
CA GLN A 130 13.11 11.44 0.02
C GLN A 130 14.00 10.58 -0.89
N SER A 131 14.43 9.41 -0.43
CA SER A 131 15.18 8.47 -1.25
C SER A 131 14.42 7.95 -2.46
N GLU A 132 13.08 7.88 -2.44
CA GLU A 132 12.26 7.52 -3.62
C GLU A 132 12.05 8.72 -4.57
N ILE A 133 12.15 9.95 -4.04
CA ILE A 133 11.98 11.20 -4.81
C ILE A 133 13.28 11.59 -5.52
N VAL A 134 14.42 11.51 -4.81
CA VAL A 134 15.71 12.01 -5.29
C VAL A 134 16.65 10.92 -5.79
N SER A 135 16.39 9.66 -5.45
CA SER A 135 17.22 8.52 -5.84
C SER A 135 16.36 7.41 -6.43
N GLU A 136 16.97 6.60 -7.28
CA GLU A 136 16.36 5.35 -7.74
C GLU A 136 16.90 4.14 -6.95
N THR A 137 17.90 4.36 -6.09
CA THR A 137 18.53 3.30 -5.29
C THR A 137 17.95 3.22 -3.88
N PRO A 138 17.67 2.00 -3.38
CA PRO A 138 17.26 1.79 -2.00
C PRO A 138 18.29 2.34 -1.01
N PRO A 139 17.86 2.95 0.11
CA PRO A 139 18.78 3.46 1.12
C PRO A 139 19.45 2.30 1.88
N SER A 140 20.77 2.35 2.01
CA SER A 140 21.58 1.34 2.74
C SER A 140 22.11 1.83 4.09
N PHE A 141 21.65 3.00 4.56
CA PHE A 141 22.18 3.64 5.78
C PHE A 141 22.17 2.71 7.00
N LEU A 142 21.04 2.06 7.28
CA LEU A 142 20.93 1.18 8.44
C LEU A 142 21.83 -0.05 8.32
N GLU A 143 21.91 -0.67 7.13
CA GLU A 143 22.79 -1.82 6.89
C GLU A 143 24.26 -1.44 7.08
N ALA A 144 24.68 -0.31 6.52
CA ALA A 144 26.03 0.23 6.68
C ALA A 144 26.33 0.55 8.16
N ALA A 145 25.39 1.18 8.87
CA ALA A 145 25.53 1.50 10.28
C ALA A 145 25.71 0.25 11.16
N PHE A 146 24.94 -0.82 10.91
CA PHE A 146 25.11 -2.10 11.61
C PHE A 146 26.44 -2.79 11.30
N ARG A 147 27.05 -2.52 10.15
CA ARG A 147 28.41 -2.97 9.80
C ARG A 147 29.52 -2.07 10.35
N GLY A 148 29.18 -0.98 11.04
CA GLY A 148 30.13 0.02 11.52
C GLY A 148 30.74 0.88 10.41
N GLU A 149 30.12 0.90 9.22
CA GLU A 149 30.55 1.74 8.12
C GLU A 149 30.03 3.18 8.33
N PRO A 150 30.87 4.21 8.09
CA PRO A 150 30.43 5.59 8.23
C PRO A 150 29.34 5.92 7.19
N PRO A 151 28.36 6.79 7.54
CA PRO A 151 27.32 7.17 6.61
C PRO A 151 27.92 7.84 5.37
N ARG A 152 27.49 7.38 4.19
CA ARG A 152 27.81 8.02 2.92
C ARG A 152 26.67 8.93 2.52
N VAL A 153 26.95 10.23 2.44
CA VAL A 153 25.98 11.21 1.98
C VAL A 153 26.08 11.32 0.46
N ALA A 154 25.10 10.79 -0.25
CA ALA A 154 25.06 10.87 -1.72
C ALA A 154 24.75 12.28 -2.22
N ARG A 155 23.92 13.02 -1.46
CA ARG A 155 23.52 14.39 -1.76
C ARG A 155 23.35 15.17 -0.48
N GLU A 156 24.05 16.28 -0.37
CA GLU A 156 23.86 17.22 0.72
C GLU A 156 22.75 18.21 0.38
N LEU A 157 21.86 18.48 1.34
CA LEU A 157 20.77 19.45 1.22
C LEU A 157 20.93 20.48 2.34
N PHE A 158 21.03 21.76 1.96
CA PHE A 158 21.19 22.86 2.89
C PHE A 158 20.25 24.02 2.57
N GLY A 159 20.01 24.87 3.56
CA GLY A 159 19.25 26.12 3.41
C GLY A 159 17.88 25.91 2.77
N GLY A 160 17.57 26.73 1.76
CA GLY A 160 16.28 26.70 1.08
C GLY A 160 15.93 25.34 0.46
N ALA A 161 16.91 24.58 -0.03
CA ALA A 161 16.68 23.26 -0.62
C ALA A 161 16.23 22.23 0.43
N LEU A 162 16.79 22.30 1.64
CA LEU A 162 16.33 21.45 2.75
C LEU A 162 14.93 21.83 3.19
N VAL A 163 14.66 23.13 3.32
CA VAL A 163 13.32 23.65 3.65
C VAL A 163 12.29 23.18 2.62
N GLU A 164 12.59 23.30 1.34
CA GLU A 164 11.69 22.84 0.27
C GLU A 164 11.48 21.32 0.33
N ALA A 165 12.54 20.52 0.53
CA ALA A 165 12.42 19.06 0.63
C ALA A 165 11.53 18.62 1.80
N VAL A 166 11.71 19.25 2.98
CA VAL A 166 10.92 18.95 4.18
C VAL A 166 9.46 19.37 3.98
N LEU A 167 9.23 20.61 3.53
CA LEU A 167 7.88 21.14 3.46
C LEU A 167 7.07 20.56 2.29
N SER A 168 7.73 20.17 1.18
CA SER A 168 7.02 19.52 0.07
C SER A 168 6.43 18.16 0.44
N GLY A 169 6.97 17.52 1.49
CA GLY A 169 6.52 16.23 2.00
C GLY A 169 6.71 15.08 1.00
N GLY A 170 5.93 14.01 1.16
CA GLY A 170 6.06 12.78 0.36
C GLY A 170 4.83 12.41 -0.46
N TYR A 171 3.73 13.17 -0.38
CA TYR A 171 2.51 12.78 -1.08
C TYR A 171 2.66 13.04 -2.59
N PRO A 172 2.45 12.03 -3.46
CA PRO A 172 2.62 12.19 -4.90
C PRO A 172 1.81 13.37 -5.47
N GLU A 173 0.56 13.51 -5.03
CA GLU A 173 -0.32 14.61 -5.44
C GLU A 173 0.26 15.98 -5.06
N ALA A 174 0.73 16.15 -3.81
CA ALA A 174 1.36 17.40 -3.39
C ALA A 174 2.60 17.72 -4.22
N LEU A 175 3.44 16.72 -4.50
CA LEU A 175 4.71 16.90 -5.22
C LEU A 175 4.55 17.36 -6.67
N VAL A 176 3.45 17.00 -7.34
CA VAL A 176 3.16 17.43 -8.72
C VAL A 176 2.84 18.93 -8.81
N ARG A 177 2.38 19.54 -7.72
CA ARG A 177 2.02 20.96 -7.68
C ARG A 177 3.28 21.81 -7.65
N LYS A 178 3.42 22.77 -8.58
CA LYS A 178 4.62 23.63 -8.68
C LYS A 178 4.61 24.81 -7.70
N ALA A 179 3.45 25.42 -7.47
CA ALA A 179 3.32 26.58 -6.61
C ALA A 179 3.18 26.18 -5.14
N TRP A 180 3.93 26.85 -4.25
CA TRP A 180 3.93 26.56 -2.81
C TRP A 180 2.54 26.66 -2.18
N ALA A 181 1.81 27.75 -2.47
CA ALA A 181 0.45 27.94 -1.97
C ALA A 181 -0.47 26.76 -2.33
N ARG A 182 -0.38 26.22 -3.56
CA ARG A 182 -1.21 25.09 -3.99
C ARG A 182 -0.86 23.78 -3.28
N ARG A 183 0.42 23.58 -2.89
CA ARG A 183 0.82 22.43 -2.05
C ARG A 183 0.19 22.56 -0.67
N GLN A 184 0.27 23.74 -0.08
CA GLN A 184 -0.29 24.02 1.24
C GLN A 184 -1.81 23.85 1.24
N ASP A 185 -2.53 24.41 0.27
CA ASP A 185 -3.99 24.22 0.12
C ASP A 185 -4.36 22.73 0.14
N TRP A 186 -3.61 21.92 -0.62
CA TRP A 186 -3.86 20.48 -0.70
C TRP A 186 -3.62 19.77 0.63
N TYR A 187 -2.56 20.12 1.36
CA TYR A 187 -2.32 19.53 2.69
C TYR A 187 -3.41 19.89 3.69
N LEU A 188 -3.93 21.12 3.64
CA LEU A 188 -5.04 21.55 4.49
C LEU A 188 -6.32 20.78 4.13
N GLU A 189 -6.70 20.76 2.85
CA GLU A 189 -7.85 19.99 2.37
C GLU A 189 -7.75 18.49 2.69
N TYR A 190 -6.53 17.93 2.64
CA TYR A 190 -6.27 16.53 2.99
C TYR A 190 -6.54 16.25 4.47
N VAL A 191 -6.08 17.13 5.36
CA VAL A 191 -6.31 17.01 6.81
C VAL A 191 -7.80 17.14 7.11
N ASP A 192 -8.46 18.15 6.53
CA ASP A 192 -9.91 18.38 6.70
C ASP A 192 -10.77 17.20 6.20
N ALA A 193 -10.27 16.42 5.25
CA ALA A 193 -10.98 15.25 4.72
C ALA A 193 -10.80 13.97 5.57
N ILE A 194 -9.90 13.97 6.56
CA ILE A 194 -9.55 12.79 7.37
C ILE A 194 -9.89 12.98 8.86
N VAL A 195 -9.90 14.23 9.35
CA VAL A 195 -10.34 14.62 10.70
C VAL A 195 -11.83 14.90 10.71
#